data_AF-A0A162TGI8-F1
#
_entry.id   AF-A0A162TGI8-F1
#
_cell.length_a   1.000
_cell.length_b   1.000
_cell.length_c   1.000
_cell.angle_alpha   90.00
_cell.angle_beta   90.00
_cell.angle_gamma   90.00
#
_symmetry.space_group_name_H-M   'P 1'
#
loop_
_entity.id
_entity.type
_entity.pdbx_description
1 polymer ?
#
loop_
_entity_poly.entity_id
_entity_poly.type
_entity_poly.pdbx_seq_one_letter_code
_entity_poly.pdbx_strand_id
1 'polypeptide(L)'
;MANLQIGNMQGLPTELTSFLTTLQAQIMNVQNRTDQLERLAAENARLTTELDHARTTIANLQKQLGSQSASEKNFSEISLSNPAGAVGAPDKNKEPGLEASTWATKASVSLPVTAPKMSTVPSARRIAASVHMFALPSGPSGYEYVYIPRSRRLKHKEVRSSLRTLGVDSSRLLDINFPARGVIGILVHVQYADTFKAKLTTASVEILDAFDPLDPDNVADPKYASLSTHELANTAAMLHHDRCL
;
A
#
# COMPACT_ATOMS: atom_id res chain seq x y z
N MET A 1 -41.78 -15.00 6.38
CA MET A 1 -41.78 -15.96 5.26
C MET A 1 -42.05 -17.35 5.82
N ALA A 2 -42.75 -18.20 5.09
CA ALA A 2 -43.42 -19.40 5.62
C ALA A 2 -42.45 -20.48 6.14
N ASN A 3 -42.66 -20.92 7.39
CA ASN A 3 -42.04 -22.10 7.96
C ASN A 3 -42.62 -23.34 7.26
N LEU A 4 -41.88 -23.92 6.32
CA LEU A 4 -42.20 -25.22 5.74
C LEU A 4 -41.76 -26.32 6.72
N GLN A 5 -42.61 -26.59 7.71
CA GLN A 5 -42.43 -27.71 8.63
C GLN A 5 -42.99 -28.97 7.97
N ILE A 6 -42.10 -29.84 7.49
CA ILE A 6 -42.49 -31.14 6.92
C ILE A 6 -42.98 -32.02 8.07
N GLY A 7 -44.28 -32.35 8.03
CA GLY A 7 -44.93 -33.24 8.97
C GLY A 7 -44.42 -34.68 8.89
N ASN A 8 -44.40 -35.34 10.04
CA ASN A 8 -44.13 -36.77 10.31
C ASN A 8 -43.66 -37.63 9.12
N MET A 9 -42.34 -37.84 9.06
CA MET A 9 -41.64 -38.74 8.12
C MET A 9 -41.67 -40.22 8.57
N GLN A 10 -42.76 -40.70 9.17
CA GLN A 10 -42.86 -42.11 9.57
C GLN A 10 -43.26 -42.98 8.36
N GLY A 11 -42.28 -43.60 7.70
CA GLY A 11 -42.50 -44.57 6.62
C GLY A 11 -41.65 -44.38 5.35
N LEU A 12 -40.78 -43.37 5.30
CA LEU A 12 -39.90 -43.15 4.15
C LEU A 12 -38.54 -43.86 4.31
N PRO A 13 -37.90 -44.29 3.20
CA PRO A 13 -36.55 -44.86 3.23
C PRO A 13 -35.58 -43.90 3.92
N THR A 14 -34.71 -44.44 4.78
CA THR A 14 -33.75 -43.67 5.60
C THR A 14 -32.81 -42.78 4.78
N GLU A 15 -32.47 -43.20 3.55
CA GLU A 15 -31.66 -42.38 2.66
C GLU A 15 -32.41 -41.13 2.18
N LEU A 16 -33.70 -41.26 1.86
CA LEU A 16 -34.53 -40.15 1.39
C LEU A 16 -34.78 -39.12 2.51
N THR A 17 -34.99 -39.57 3.75
CA THR A 17 -35.11 -38.66 4.92
C THR A 17 -33.79 -37.92 5.19
N SER A 18 -32.64 -38.60 5.07
CA SER A 18 -31.33 -37.95 5.23
C SER A 18 -31.04 -36.92 4.13
N PHE A 19 -31.44 -37.22 2.88
CA PHE A 19 -31.31 -36.29 1.77
C PHE A 19 -32.18 -35.05 1.95
N LEU A 20 -33.45 -35.23 2.32
CA LEU A 20 -34.37 -34.10 2.51
C LEU A 20 -33.97 -33.20 3.69
N THR A 21 -33.46 -33.78 4.79
CA THR A 21 -32.96 -32.99 5.93
C THR A 21 -31.69 -32.20 5.56
N THR A 22 -30.80 -32.81 4.77
CA THR A 22 -29.60 -32.12 4.25
C THR A 22 -29.97 -30.97 3.33
N LEU A 23 -30.92 -31.19 2.42
CA LEU A 23 -31.42 -30.17 1.50
C LEU A 23 -32.05 -29.00 2.28
N GLN A 24 -32.87 -29.30 3.29
CA GLN A 24 -33.48 -28.27 4.14
C GLN A 24 -32.41 -27.44 4.88
N ALA A 25 -31.37 -28.08 5.41
CA ALA A 25 -30.27 -27.38 6.06
C ALA A 25 -29.52 -26.45 5.09
N GLN A 26 -29.33 -26.87 3.84
CA GLN A 26 -28.74 -26.03 2.81
C GLN A 26 -29.62 -24.82 2.47
N ILE A 27 -30.94 -25.01 2.32
CA ILE A 27 -31.88 -23.90 2.06
C ILE A 27 -31.82 -22.87 3.19
N MET A 28 -31.85 -23.30 4.45
CA MET A 28 -31.75 -22.39 5.60
C MET A 28 -30.42 -21.63 5.63
N ASN A 29 -29.32 -22.30 5.26
CA ASN A 29 -28.00 -21.65 5.19
C ASN A 29 -27.97 -20.56 4.10
N VAL A 30 -28.50 -20.85 2.91
CA VAL A 30 -28.60 -19.88 1.82
C VAL A 30 -29.47 -18.69 2.23
N GLN A 31 -30.63 -18.93 2.84
CA GLN A 31 -31.52 -17.87 3.32
C GLN A 31 -30.81 -16.96 4.34
N ASN A 32 -30.14 -17.55 5.34
CA ASN A 32 -29.41 -16.77 6.34
C ASN A 32 -28.29 -15.92 5.71
N ARG A 33 -27.57 -16.45 4.72
CA ARG A 33 -26.56 -15.67 3.98
C ARG A 33 -27.18 -14.51 3.20
N THR A 34 -28.34 -14.73 2.57
CA THR A 34 -29.07 -13.66 1.87
C THR A 34 -29.50 -12.56 2.84
N ASP A 35 -30.07 -12.91 3.99
CA ASP A 35 -30.46 -11.94 5.02
C ASP A 35 -29.26 -11.15 5.55
N GLN A 36 -28.10 -11.79 5.70
CA GLN A 36 -26.87 -11.13 6.10
C GLN A 36 -26.37 -10.14 5.03
N LEU A 37 -26.42 -10.51 3.75
CA LEU A 37 -26.03 -9.63 2.66
C LEU A 37 -26.93 -8.40 2.56
N GLU A 38 -28.24 -8.57 2.75
CA GLU A 38 -29.19 -7.45 2.74
C GLU A 38 -28.93 -6.48 3.91
N ARG A 39 -28.62 -7.00 5.10
CA ARG A 39 -28.23 -6.16 6.26
C ARG A 39 -26.94 -5.37 5.99
N LEU A 40 -25.92 -6.02 5.44
CA LEU A 40 -24.66 -5.35 5.10
C LEU A 40 -24.85 -4.30 4.00
N ALA A 41 -25.72 -4.55 3.04
CA ALA A 41 -26.05 -3.56 2.01
C ALA A 41 -26.74 -2.33 2.61
N ALA A 42 -27.68 -2.51 3.54
CA ALA A 42 -28.33 -1.42 4.25
C ALA A 42 -27.34 -0.61 5.13
N GLU A 43 -26.40 -1.29 5.80
CA GLU A 43 -25.36 -0.63 6.59
C GLU A 43 -24.40 0.18 5.71
N ASN A 44 -23.94 -0.39 4.59
CA ASN A 44 -23.11 0.34 3.64
C ASN A 44 -23.83 1.59 3.10
N ALA A 45 -25.12 1.49 2.75
CA ALA A 45 -25.90 2.65 2.35
C ALA A 45 -25.93 3.73 3.45
N ARG A 46 -26.16 3.35 4.71
CA ARG A 46 -26.12 4.28 5.83
C ARG A 46 -24.75 4.94 6.00
N LEU A 47 -23.66 4.18 5.97
CA LEU A 47 -22.31 4.70 6.11
C LEU A 47 -21.96 5.68 4.97
N THR A 48 -22.41 5.41 3.74
CA THR A 48 -22.21 6.36 2.63
C THR A 48 -22.90 7.69 2.88
N THR A 49 -24.15 7.69 3.38
CA THR A 49 -24.86 8.93 3.72
C THR A 49 -24.18 9.71 4.86
N GLU A 50 -23.63 9.00 5.85
CA GLU A 50 -22.92 9.62 6.97
C GLU A 50 -21.59 10.25 6.52
N LEU A 51 -20.86 9.58 5.61
CA LEU A 51 -19.66 10.13 5.00
C LEU A 51 -19.94 11.38 4.16
N ASP A 52 -21.03 11.39 3.39
CA ASP A 52 -21.40 12.57 2.59
C ASP A 52 -21.81 13.75 3.48
N HIS A 53 -22.53 13.47 4.59
CA HIS A 53 -22.82 14.48 5.59
C HIS A 53 -21.54 15.04 6.23
N ALA A 54 -20.60 14.18 6.63
CA ALA A 54 -19.32 14.58 7.21
C ALA A 54 -18.46 15.40 6.22
N ARG A 55 -18.45 15.04 4.94
CA ARG A 55 -17.76 15.82 3.90
C ARG A 55 -18.38 17.21 3.75
N THR A 56 -19.70 17.30 3.80
CA THR A 56 -20.43 18.57 3.68
C THR A 56 -20.15 19.49 4.88
N THR A 57 -20.13 18.96 6.10
CA THR A 57 -19.80 19.75 7.30
C THR A 57 -18.36 20.24 7.27
N ILE A 58 -17.40 19.39 6.88
CA ILE A 58 -16.00 19.80 6.72
C ILE A 58 -15.88 20.94 5.70
N ALA A 59 -16.53 20.83 4.54
CA ALA A 59 -16.50 21.88 3.52
C ALA A 59 -17.09 23.21 4.02
N ASN A 60 -18.17 23.15 4.81
CA ASN A 60 -18.79 24.35 5.38
C ASN A 60 -17.90 25.01 6.46
N LEU A 61 -17.27 24.21 7.33
CA LEU A 61 -16.33 24.72 8.33
C LEU A 61 -15.10 25.36 7.69
N GLN A 62 -14.56 24.75 6.63
CA GLN A 62 -13.44 25.33 5.87
C GLN A 62 -13.82 26.68 5.24
N LYS A 63 -15.05 26.82 4.71
CA LYS A 63 -15.55 28.11 4.20
C LYS A 63 -15.68 29.17 5.31
N GLN A 64 -16.16 28.80 6.49
CA GLN A 64 -16.27 29.73 7.63
C GLN A 64 -14.89 30.20 8.12
N LEU A 65 -13.90 29.31 8.16
CA LEU A 65 -12.54 29.66 8.58
C LEU A 65 -11.85 30.59 7.57
N GLY A 66 -12.10 30.40 6.27
CA GLY A 66 -11.66 31.31 5.22
C GLY A 66 -12.23 32.72 5.39
N SER A 67 -13.51 32.84 5.77
CA SER A 67 -14.19 34.12 5.99
C SER A 67 -13.77 34.84 7.28
N GLN A 68 -13.31 34.14 8.32
CA GLN A 68 -12.79 34.78 9.54
C GLN A 68 -11.40 35.40 9.34
N SER A 69 -10.57 34.84 8.46
CA SER A 69 -9.24 35.39 8.14
C SER A 69 -9.26 36.73 7.37
N ALA A 70 -10.43 37.18 6.89
CA ALA A 70 -10.61 38.46 6.20
C ALA A 70 -11.04 39.62 7.12
N SER A 71 -11.36 39.35 8.39
CA SER A 71 -11.98 40.33 9.30
C SER A 71 -11.04 40.92 10.35
N GLU A 72 -9.81 40.42 10.49
CA GLU A 72 -8.84 40.89 11.49
C GLU A 72 -7.69 41.69 10.83
N LYS A 73 -8.03 42.83 10.23
CA LYS A 73 -7.05 43.90 9.94
C LYS A 73 -7.63 45.25 10.33
N ASN A 74 -7.70 45.48 11.64
CA ASN A 74 -7.74 46.83 12.19
C ASN A 74 -7.39 46.72 13.67
N PHE A 75 -6.13 47.00 14.03
CA PHE A 75 -5.79 47.77 15.23
C PHE A 75 -4.29 48.13 15.22
N SER A 76 -4.05 49.44 15.22
CA SER A 76 -2.94 50.16 15.88
C SER A 76 -1.57 50.22 15.22
N GLU A 77 -1.41 51.23 14.38
CA GLU A 77 -0.19 51.99 14.14
C GLU A 77 0.10 52.91 15.35
N ILE A 78 1.26 52.78 16.00
CA ILE A 78 1.87 53.88 16.79
C ILE A 78 3.39 53.83 16.61
N SER A 79 3.90 54.81 15.84
CA SER A 79 5.30 55.22 15.82
C SER A 79 5.61 56.07 17.06
N LEU A 80 6.78 55.88 17.67
CA LEU A 80 7.45 56.90 18.47
C LEU A 80 8.94 56.99 18.11
N SER A 81 9.38 58.24 18.05
CA SER A 81 10.58 58.75 17.40
C SER A 81 11.83 58.80 18.29
N ASN A 82 12.99 58.71 17.62
CA ASN A 82 14.27 59.42 17.90
C ASN A 82 15.10 59.05 19.16
N PRO A 83 16.38 59.51 19.27
CA PRO A 83 17.48 59.54 18.29
C PRO A 83 18.86 59.13 18.90
N ALA A 84 19.89 59.06 18.04
CA ALA A 84 21.29 59.46 18.25
C ALA A 84 22.17 58.88 19.40
N GLY A 85 23.39 58.48 19.02
CA GLY A 85 24.60 58.79 19.81
C GLY A 85 25.36 57.59 20.37
N ALA A 86 26.23 57.00 19.54
CA ALA A 86 27.32 56.15 20.01
C ALA A 86 28.45 56.99 20.61
N VAL A 87 28.82 56.75 21.87
CA VAL A 87 30.13 57.11 22.43
C VAL A 87 30.61 55.92 23.25
N GLY A 88 31.82 55.45 22.94
CA GLY A 88 32.37 54.21 23.44
C GLY A 88 33.20 54.32 24.73
N ALA A 89 33.31 53.14 25.36
CA ALA A 89 34.45 52.57 26.09
C ALA A 89 34.86 53.23 27.43
N PRO A 90 35.77 52.60 28.20
CA PRO A 90 35.71 51.24 28.81
C PRO A 90 36.17 51.28 30.29
N ASP A 91 35.94 50.24 31.13
CA ASP A 91 36.99 49.78 32.06
C ASP A 91 36.71 48.46 32.83
N LYS A 92 37.83 47.93 33.32
CA LYS A 92 38.24 46.59 33.77
C LYS A 92 37.62 46.02 35.07
N ASN A 93 37.73 44.68 35.23
CA ASN A 93 38.39 43.94 36.35
C ASN A 93 38.03 42.43 36.29
N LYS A 94 38.97 41.52 35.98
CA LYS A 94 39.87 40.70 36.85
C LYS A 94 39.31 39.32 37.25
N GLU A 95 39.98 38.27 36.74
CA GLU A 95 39.99 36.79 36.98
C GLU A 95 39.94 36.30 38.45
N PRO A 96 39.88 34.97 38.81
CA PRO A 96 40.04 33.72 38.01
C PRO A 96 39.12 32.49 38.35
N GLY A 97 39.14 31.45 37.48
CA GLY A 97 39.17 30.04 37.92
C GLY A 97 37.97 29.13 37.62
N LEU A 98 38.13 28.22 36.63
CA LEU A 98 38.06 26.74 36.75
C LEU A 98 37.86 26.09 35.35
N GLU A 99 38.97 25.56 34.83
CA GLU A 99 39.10 24.34 34.01
C GLU A 99 38.00 24.03 32.98
N ALA A 100 38.18 24.52 31.75
CA ALA A 100 37.47 24.01 30.58
C ALA A 100 38.06 22.67 30.13
N SER A 101 37.24 21.62 30.10
CA SER A 101 37.59 20.26 29.70
C SER A 101 38.28 20.18 28.33
N THR A 102 39.36 19.41 28.28
CA THR A 102 40.26 19.06 27.16
C THR A 102 39.58 18.51 25.89
N TRP A 103 38.26 18.37 25.85
CA TRP A 103 37.51 17.93 24.67
C TRP A 103 37.19 19.05 23.67
N ALA A 104 37.19 20.32 24.09
CA ALA A 104 36.77 21.42 23.24
C ALA A 104 37.83 21.85 22.19
N THR A 105 39.12 21.59 22.44
CA THR A 105 40.23 22.12 21.63
C THR A 105 40.47 21.35 20.32
N LYS A 106 39.80 20.21 20.11
CA LYS A 106 39.96 19.40 18.88
C LYS A 106 38.92 19.68 17.79
N ALA A 107 37.89 20.49 18.08
CA ALA A 107 36.79 20.79 17.14
C ALA A 107 36.92 22.15 16.42
N SER A 108 37.94 22.95 16.70
CA SER A 108 38.18 24.23 16.03
C SER A 108 39.15 24.08 14.85
N VAL A 109 38.83 23.20 13.91
CA VAL A 109 39.29 23.38 12.52
C VAL A 109 38.30 24.34 11.87
N SER A 110 38.77 25.55 11.62
CA SER A 110 38.04 26.64 10.97
C SER A 110 37.54 26.22 9.59
N LEU A 111 36.26 25.83 9.50
CA LEU A 111 35.53 25.86 8.24
C LEU A 111 35.20 27.33 7.89
N PRO A 112 35.32 27.74 6.63
CA PRO A 112 34.91 29.07 6.21
C PRO A 112 33.42 29.25 6.53
N VAL A 113 33.12 30.28 7.34
CA VAL A 113 31.76 30.70 7.68
C VAL A 113 31.06 31.07 6.39
N THR A 114 30.39 30.09 5.80
CA THR A 114 29.42 30.33 4.73
C THR A 114 28.11 30.59 5.46
N ALA A 115 27.58 31.82 5.33
CA ALA A 115 26.32 32.21 5.94
C ALA A 115 25.23 31.15 5.69
N PRO A 116 24.35 30.86 6.67
CA PRO A 116 23.27 29.91 6.47
C PRO A 116 22.43 30.41 5.29
N LYS A 117 22.43 29.65 4.18
CA LYS A 117 21.60 29.96 3.02
C LYS A 117 20.15 29.96 3.51
N MET A 118 19.53 31.14 3.48
CA MET A 118 18.12 31.31 3.80
C MET A 118 17.30 30.27 3.04
N SER A 119 16.46 29.54 3.75
CA SER A 119 15.53 28.56 3.18
C SER A 119 14.74 29.23 2.05
N THR A 120 15.10 28.90 0.82
CA THR A 120 14.50 29.51 -0.35
C THR A 120 13.15 28.85 -0.58
N VAL A 121 12.09 29.64 -0.67
CA VAL A 121 10.76 29.16 -1.06
C VAL A 121 10.90 28.30 -2.33
N PRO A 122 10.38 27.06 -2.35
CA PRO A 122 10.55 26.19 -3.50
C PRO A 122 9.95 26.84 -4.76
N SER A 123 10.69 26.78 -5.86
CA SER A 123 10.23 27.29 -7.17
C SER A 123 8.87 26.72 -7.54
N ALA A 124 8.03 27.51 -8.23
CA ALA A 124 6.73 27.08 -8.74
C ALA A 124 6.80 25.75 -9.52
N ARG A 125 7.90 25.49 -10.24
CA ARG A 125 8.13 24.21 -10.93
C ARG A 125 8.28 23.02 -9.97
N ARG A 126 8.98 23.22 -8.85
CA ARG A 126 9.09 22.20 -7.79
C ARG A 126 7.75 21.97 -7.11
N ILE A 127 6.98 23.04 -6.85
CA ILE A 127 5.65 22.93 -6.26
C ILE A 127 4.72 22.17 -7.22
N ALA A 128 4.69 22.52 -8.51
CA ALA A 128 3.89 21.82 -9.52
C ALA A 128 4.29 20.34 -9.65
N ALA A 129 5.60 20.03 -9.67
CA ALA A 129 6.08 18.64 -9.66
C ALA A 129 5.61 17.88 -8.41
N SER A 130 5.64 18.51 -7.23
CA SER A 130 5.10 17.92 -6.01
C SER A 130 3.58 17.74 -6.07
N VAL A 131 2.82 18.67 -6.66
CA VAL A 131 1.37 18.54 -6.86
C VAL A 131 1.06 17.36 -7.77
N HIS A 132 1.84 17.15 -8.84
CA HIS A 132 1.69 15.99 -9.71
C HIS A 132 1.94 14.66 -9.01
N MET A 133 2.76 14.61 -7.96
CA MET A 133 2.94 13.39 -7.14
C MET A 133 1.66 12.97 -6.41
N PHE A 134 0.75 13.90 -6.17
CA PHE A 134 -0.54 13.66 -5.50
C PHE A 134 -1.73 13.75 -6.45
N ALA A 135 -1.49 13.93 -7.75
CA ALA A 135 -2.54 13.87 -8.75
C ALA A 135 -3.00 12.42 -8.93
N LEU A 136 -4.29 12.21 -9.23
CA LEU A 136 -4.80 10.87 -9.54
C LEU A 136 -3.99 10.29 -10.71
N PRO A 137 -3.50 9.03 -10.60
CA PRO A 137 -2.80 8.38 -11.70
C PRO A 137 -3.70 8.34 -12.93
N SER A 138 -3.24 8.96 -14.02
CA SER A 138 -3.92 8.86 -15.31
C SER A 138 -3.43 7.61 -16.02
N GLY A 139 -4.32 6.63 -16.21
CA GLY A 139 -4.04 5.40 -16.95
C GLY A 139 -4.63 4.15 -16.30
N PRO A 140 -4.45 2.98 -16.94
CA PRO A 140 -4.82 1.70 -16.33
C PRO A 140 -4.06 1.54 -15.02
N SER A 141 -4.83 1.35 -13.95
CA SER A 141 -4.34 1.14 -12.60
C SER A 141 -4.55 -0.32 -12.24
N GLY A 142 -3.50 -0.95 -11.71
CA GLY A 142 -3.54 -2.37 -11.38
C GLY A 142 -2.16 -2.99 -11.44
N TYR A 143 -2.14 -4.28 -11.14
CA TYR A 143 -0.92 -5.07 -11.08
C TYR A 143 -1.11 -6.38 -11.84
N GLU A 144 -0.04 -6.83 -12.49
CA GLU A 144 -0.02 -8.06 -13.25
C GLU A 144 1.17 -8.91 -12.79
N TYR A 145 0.95 -10.21 -12.65
CA TYR A 145 2.02 -11.17 -12.49
C TYR A 145 2.54 -11.58 -13.86
N VAL A 146 3.85 -11.46 -14.06
CA VAL A 146 4.54 -12.00 -15.22
C VAL A 146 5.34 -13.22 -14.78
N TYR A 147 5.10 -14.35 -15.43
CA TYR A 147 5.71 -15.63 -15.10
C TYR A 147 6.88 -15.95 -16.03
N ILE A 148 8.00 -16.36 -15.44
CA ILE A 148 9.25 -16.64 -16.15
C ILE A 148 9.81 -17.99 -15.68
N PRO A 149 10.38 -18.81 -16.58
CA PRO A 149 11.04 -20.05 -16.20
C PRO A 149 12.32 -19.79 -15.39
N ARG A 150 12.69 -20.75 -14.55
CA ARG A 150 13.96 -20.77 -13.81
C ARG A 150 14.59 -22.15 -13.81
N SER A 151 15.90 -22.17 -14.02
CA SER A 151 16.68 -23.41 -14.08
C SER A 151 17.04 -23.98 -12.70
N ARG A 152 17.22 -23.12 -11.69
CA ARG A 152 17.72 -23.54 -10.36
C ARG A 152 17.02 -22.80 -9.23
N ARG A 153 17.36 -23.19 -7.99
CA ARG A 153 16.94 -22.43 -6.81
C ARG A 153 17.62 -21.07 -6.76
N LEU A 154 16.82 -20.00 -6.84
CA LEU A 154 17.26 -18.61 -6.75
C LEU A 154 16.64 -17.92 -5.54
N LYS A 155 17.43 -17.10 -4.86
CA LYS A 155 16.96 -16.20 -3.79
C LYS A 155 16.38 -14.91 -4.41
N HIS A 156 15.47 -14.23 -3.70
CA HIS A 156 14.91 -12.94 -4.15
C HIS A 156 15.97 -11.91 -4.57
N LYS A 157 17.07 -11.81 -3.81
CA LYS A 157 18.18 -10.89 -4.13
C LYS A 157 18.85 -11.23 -5.47
N GLU A 158 19.01 -12.52 -5.76
CA GLU A 158 19.62 -12.99 -7.01
C GLU A 158 18.70 -12.70 -8.19
N VAL A 159 17.39 -12.93 -8.04
CA VAL A 159 16.40 -12.60 -9.07
C VAL A 159 16.43 -11.10 -9.37
N ARG A 160 16.35 -10.24 -8.34
CA ARG A 160 16.46 -8.78 -8.54
C ARG A 160 17.77 -8.38 -9.19
N SER A 161 18.89 -8.97 -8.78
CA SER A 161 20.18 -8.66 -9.38
C SER A 161 20.26 -9.09 -10.85
N SER A 162 19.75 -10.27 -11.18
CA SER A 162 19.71 -10.77 -12.56
C SER A 162 18.84 -9.89 -13.44
N LEU A 163 17.63 -9.53 -12.99
CA LEU A 163 16.74 -8.63 -13.72
C LEU A 163 17.37 -7.25 -13.93
N ARG A 164 18.08 -6.72 -12.93
CA ARG A 164 18.83 -5.46 -13.07
C ARG A 164 19.92 -5.57 -14.13
N THR A 165 20.64 -6.69 -14.21
CA THR A 165 21.62 -6.95 -15.27
C THR A 165 20.97 -7.00 -16.65
N LEU A 166 19.72 -7.47 -16.75
CA LEU A 166 18.91 -7.43 -17.98
C LEU A 166 18.31 -6.04 -18.29
N GLY A 167 18.67 -5.01 -17.52
CA GLY A 167 18.18 -3.63 -17.73
C GLY A 167 16.76 -3.39 -17.21
N VAL A 168 16.20 -4.31 -16.41
CA VAL A 168 14.92 -4.10 -15.73
C VAL A 168 15.13 -3.17 -14.53
N ASP A 169 14.26 -2.17 -14.42
CA ASP A 169 14.23 -1.28 -13.26
C ASP A 169 13.70 -2.03 -12.03
N SER A 170 14.59 -2.35 -11.09
CA SER A 170 14.23 -3.08 -9.86
C SER A 170 13.27 -2.30 -8.97
N SER A 171 13.21 -0.96 -9.08
CA SER A 171 12.31 -0.13 -8.27
C SER A 171 10.84 -0.29 -8.67
N ARG A 172 10.58 -0.77 -9.89
CA ARG A 172 9.24 -1.00 -10.44
C ARG A 172 8.72 -2.42 -10.20
N LEU A 173 9.54 -3.29 -9.61
CA LEU A 173 9.17 -4.66 -9.25
C LEU A 173 8.62 -4.66 -7.83
N LEU A 174 7.33 -4.95 -7.68
CA LEU A 174 6.64 -4.91 -6.40
C LEU A 174 7.00 -6.13 -5.56
N ASP A 175 6.82 -7.30 -6.14
CA ASP A 175 7.08 -8.57 -5.47
C ASP A 175 7.65 -9.63 -6.42
N ILE A 176 8.32 -10.63 -5.84
CA ILE A 176 8.82 -11.82 -6.52
C ILE A 176 8.33 -13.03 -5.73
N ASN A 177 7.50 -13.84 -6.38
CA ASN A 177 6.97 -15.08 -5.84
C ASN A 177 7.54 -16.29 -6.60
N PHE A 178 7.51 -17.47 -5.98
CA PHE A 178 7.87 -18.75 -6.57
C PHE A 178 6.65 -19.68 -6.54
N PRO A 179 5.69 -19.50 -7.46
CA PRO A 179 4.39 -20.19 -7.42
C PRO A 179 4.49 -21.70 -7.69
N ALA A 180 5.45 -22.12 -8.52
CA ALA A 180 5.65 -23.51 -8.86
C ALA A 180 7.13 -23.85 -8.98
N ARG A 181 7.43 -25.15 -9.04
CA ARG A 181 8.79 -25.62 -9.30
C ARG A 181 9.20 -25.21 -10.70
N GLY A 182 10.26 -24.40 -10.80
CA GLY A 182 10.77 -23.98 -12.11
C GLY A 182 10.13 -22.69 -12.64
N VAL A 183 9.28 -22.02 -11.85
CA VAL A 183 8.64 -20.75 -12.25
C VAL A 183 8.92 -19.64 -11.25
N ILE A 184 9.10 -18.42 -11.75
CA ILE A 184 9.15 -17.19 -10.97
C ILE A 184 7.95 -16.34 -11.39
N GLY A 185 7.16 -15.89 -10.42
CA GLY A 185 6.15 -14.85 -10.63
C GLY A 185 6.69 -13.50 -10.21
N ILE A 186 6.56 -12.49 -11.05
CA ILE A 186 7.02 -11.13 -10.75
C ILE A 186 5.84 -10.19 -10.84
N LEU A 187 5.54 -9.49 -9.75
CA LEU A 187 4.44 -8.53 -9.69
C LEU A 187 4.93 -7.17 -10.19
N VAL A 188 4.29 -6.68 -11.26
CA VAL A 188 4.58 -5.38 -11.88
C VAL A 188 3.32 -4.55 -12.03
N HIS A 189 3.46 -3.23 -12.04
CA HIS A 189 2.35 -2.34 -12.40
C HIS A 189 2.02 -2.48 -13.89
N VAL A 190 0.72 -2.46 -14.23
CA VAL A 190 0.24 -2.67 -15.62
C VAL A 190 0.92 -1.70 -16.61
N GLN A 191 1.10 -0.43 -16.24
CA GLN A 191 1.80 0.55 -17.08
C GLN A 191 3.27 0.20 -17.41
N TYR A 192 3.90 -0.66 -16.61
CA TYR A 192 5.27 -1.12 -16.84
C TYR A 192 5.33 -2.54 -17.41
N ALA A 193 4.21 -3.28 -17.43
CA ALA A 193 4.17 -4.67 -17.85
C ALA A 193 4.70 -4.86 -19.29
N ASP A 194 4.23 -4.08 -20.26
CA ASP A 194 4.68 -4.18 -21.66
C ASP A 194 6.18 -3.89 -21.81
N THR A 195 6.66 -2.87 -21.09
CA THR A 195 8.10 -2.53 -21.09
C THR A 195 8.93 -3.65 -20.45
N PHE A 196 8.41 -4.26 -19.39
CA PHE A 196 9.05 -5.38 -18.72
C PHE A 196 9.10 -6.61 -19.64
N LYS A 197 7.97 -7.01 -20.25
CA LYS A 197 7.90 -8.11 -21.22
C LYS A 197 8.85 -7.88 -22.40
N ALA A 198 8.86 -6.68 -22.98
CA ALA A 198 9.78 -6.34 -24.07
C ALA A 198 11.27 -6.50 -23.69
N LYS A 199 11.67 -6.12 -22.47
CA LYS A 199 13.05 -6.33 -21.99
C LYS A 199 13.40 -7.81 -21.84
N LEU A 200 12.46 -8.63 -21.38
CA LEU A 200 12.65 -10.08 -21.28
C LEU A 200 12.79 -10.72 -22.66
N THR A 201 11.90 -10.38 -23.59
CA THR A 201 11.95 -10.88 -24.98
C THR A 201 13.25 -10.46 -25.67
N THR A 202 13.71 -9.22 -25.44
CA THR A 202 15.01 -8.75 -25.94
C THR A 202 16.18 -9.61 -25.43
N ALA A 203 16.08 -10.07 -24.19
CA ALA A 203 17.05 -10.98 -23.57
C ALA A 203 16.82 -12.46 -23.91
N SER A 204 15.89 -12.78 -24.83
CA SER A 204 15.48 -14.16 -25.19
C SER A 204 14.97 -14.98 -24.00
N VAL A 205 14.37 -14.31 -23.02
CA VAL A 205 13.70 -14.96 -21.89
C VAL A 205 12.25 -15.22 -22.29
N GLU A 206 11.85 -16.49 -22.21
CA GLU A 206 10.48 -16.92 -22.48
C GLU A 206 9.52 -16.44 -21.37
N ILE A 207 8.33 -15.99 -21.78
CA ILE A 207 7.28 -15.52 -20.89
C ILE A 207 6.17 -16.58 -20.88
N LEU A 208 5.75 -17.00 -19.71
CA LEU A 208 4.74 -18.04 -19.53
C LEU A 208 3.35 -17.40 -19.42
N ASP A 209 2.75 -17.04 -20.56
CA ASP A 209 1.44 -16.37 -20.60
C ASP A 209 0.27 -17.27 -20.18
N ALA A 210 0.40 -18.60 -20.35
CA ALA A 210 -0.64 -19.57 -20.04
C ALA A 210 -0.49 -20.22 -18.65
N PHE A 211 0.42 -19.73 -17.81
CA PHE A 211 0.66 -20.32 -16.49
C PHE A 211 -0.43 -19.92 -15.49
N ASP A 212 -1.15 -20.90 -14.96
CA ASP A 212 -2.11 -20.71 -13.87
C ASP A 212 -1.51 -21.19 -12.53
N PRO A 213 -1.22 -20.29 -11.57
CA PRO A 213 -0.68 -20.70 -10.27
C PRO A 213 -1.62 -21.58 -9.43
N LEU A 214 -2.92 -21.62 -9.75
CA LEU A 214 -3.93 -22.41 -9.04
C LEU A 214 -4.11 -23.82 -9.61
N ASP A 215 -3.42 -24.14 -10.71
CA ASP A 215 -3.48 -25.46 -11.33
C ASP A 215 -2.97 -26.55 -10.36
N PRO A 216 -3.74 -27.64 -10.11
CA PRO A 216 -3.29 -28.76 -9.27
C PRO A 216 -1.94 -29.35 -9.71
N ASP A 217 -1.59 -29.30 -11.01
CA ASP A 217 -0.34 -29.86 -11.53
C ASP A 217 0.91 -29.11 -11.01
N ASN A 218 0.73 -27.88 -10.52
CA ASN A 218 1.83 -27.09 -9.96
C ASN A 218 2.23 -27.53 -8.53
N VAL A 219 1.41 -28.36 -7.87
CA VAL A 219 1.68 -28.89 -6.53
C VAL A 219 2.61 -30.11 -6.63
N ALA A 220 3.90 -29.86 -6.81
CA ALA A 220 4.91 -30.89 -7.04
C ALA A 220 5.56 -31.46 -5.75
N ASP A 221 5.02 -31.19 -4.56
CA ASP A 221 5.56 -31.74 -3.30
C ASP A 221 5.11 -33.20 -3.13
N PRO A 222 6.03 -34.16 -2.96
CA PRO A 222 5.70 -35.56 -2.73
C PRO A 222 4.70 -35.80 -1.60
N LYS A 223 4.61 -34.89 -0.63
CA LYS A 223 3.63 -34.94 0.46
C LYS A 223 2.18 -34.97 -0.03
N TYR A 224 1.89 -34.36 -1.18
CA TYR A 224 0.54 -34.23 -1.74
C TYR A 224 0.26 -35.21 -2.87
N ALA A 225 1.21 -36.10 -3.20
CA ALA A 225 1.10 -37.02 -4.33
C ALA A 225 -0.06 -38.04 -4.20
N SER A 226 -0.56 -38.27 -2.98
CA SER A 226 -1.68 -39.17 -2.71
C SER A 226 -3.05 -38.50 -2.70
N LEU A 227 -3.12 -37.18 -2.88
CA LEU A 227 -4.37 -36.42 -2.83
C LEU A 227 -5.14 -36.52 -4.15
N SER A 228 -6.47 -36.40 -4.07
CA SER A 228 -7.33 -36.28 -5.27
C SER A 228 -7.15 -34.92 -5.95
N THR A 229 -7.51 -34.82 -7.23
CA THR A 229 -7.39 -33.56 -8.02
C THR A 229 -8.09 -32.37 -7.36
N HIS A 230 -9.24 -32.60 -6.73
CA HIS A 230 -9.99 -31.55 -6.03
C HIS A 230 -9.27 -31.08 -4.76
N GLU A 231 -8.70 -32.01 -3.98
CA GLU A 231 -7.90 -31.67 -2.80
C GLU A 231 -6.59 -30.98 -3.18
N LEU A 232 -5.98 -31.37 -4.31
CA LEU A 232 -4.81 -30.69 -4.87
C LEU A 232 -5.11 -29.25 -5.28
N ALA A 233 -6.24 -28.99 -5.94
CA ALA A 233 -6.66 -27.64 -6.30
C ALA A 233 -6.87 -26.76 -5.06
N ASN A 234 -7.51 -27.29 -4.02
CA ASN A 234 -7.66 -26.57 -2.75
C ASN A 234 -6.29 -26.30 -2.08
N THR A 235 -5.40 -27.28 -2.12
CA THR A 235 -4.03 -27.13 -1.61
C THR A 235 -3.24 -26.11 -2.41
N ALA A 236 -3.37 -26.09 -3.74
CA ALA A 236 -2.76 -25.10 -4.63
C ALA A 236 -3.22 -23.68 -4.27
N ALA A 237 -4.53 -23.50 -4.07
CA ALA A 237 -5.11 -22.21 -3.66
C ALA A 237 -4.60 -21.76 -2.29
N MET A 238 -4.54 -22.65 -1.30
CA MET A 238 -3.97 -22.35 0.01
C MET A 238 -2.50 -21.95 -0.08
N LEU A 239 -1.69 -22.75 -0.78
CA LEU A 239 -0.26 -22.48 -0.94
C LEU A 239 0.00 -21.18 -1.72
N HIS A 240 -0.83 -20.87 -2.71
CA HIS A 240 -0.72 -19.62 -3.44
C HIS A 240 -1.03 -18.43 -2.54
N HIS A 241 -2.08 -18.52 -1.72
CA HIS A 241 -2.44 -17.47 -0.76
C HIS A 241 -1.32 -17.22 0.26
N ASP A 242 -0.79 -18.28 0.88
CA ASP A 242 0.29 -18.19 1.87
C ASP A 242 1.58 -17.58 1.30
N ARG A 243 1.82 -17.71 0.00
CA ARG A 243 3.00 -17.16 -0.68
C ARG A 243 2.84 -15.71 -1.12
N CYS A 244 1.60 -15.22 -1.18
CA CYS A 244 1.28 -13.84 -1.59
C CYS A 244 1.09 -12.89 -0.41
N LEU A 245 1.07 -13.39 0.84
CA LEU A 245 1.04 -12.62 2.09
C LEU A 245 2.45 -12.42 2.66
#